data_AF-A0A9P1GH09-F1
#
_entry.id   AF-A0A9P1GH09-F1
#
_cell.length_a   1.000
_cell.length_b   1.000
_cell.length_c   1.000
_cell.angle_alpha   90.00
_cell.angle_beta   90.00
_cell.angle_gamma   90.00
#
_symmetry.space_group_name_H-M   'P 1'
#
loop_
_entity.id
_entity.type
_entity.pdbx_description
1 polymer ?
#
loop_
_entity_poly.entity_id
_entity_poly.type
_entity_poly.pdbx_seq_one_letter_code
_entity_poly.pdbx_strand_id
1 'polypeptide(L)'
;MFWRCFLVLACDTVAALSCRCLSYAEGKDDSFNREIEGLSRNQTNLSYGIGCGTHDLDGPFTACASSEPEKWCGDAWCYVAPSCTLASKSSSYRVGRFYSYSQCGYLDRFTSEYVEGRTFQGQTINVVFMTNSGGWKGSYCDRNEGCSGPTWSLVNDVIQRTGSVPNVSMTFYGGPLANYPGAYPEQVIDQVNRDQQTSAFTACAYATGMGFVDICVGAFTATPARDLLSLNLDLWAEPVYLIAPKAQSNGFLQNITKAFSPLTARVWLCVLAFLFVASLLVMVQERYGPGVPEGSRGLFAEVSLPAAVVEAIYIGFNGLFASNAHDFHAQTLGGRMTTLAMGFLILLKLGKNRENMDTFEILWADECVTCLIEIHDPWGQFRSFKKQKWLLPSIPELEEHFPETDSFG
;
A
#
# COMPACT_ATOMS: atom_id res chain seq x y z
N MET A 1 2.02 3.12 4.39
CA MET A 1 2.55 3.83 3.20
C MET A 1 1.55 4.93 2.87
N PHE A 2 1.90 6.18 3.12
CA PHE A 2 1.01 7.34 2.94
C PHE A 2 1.30 7.99 1.59
N TRP A 3 0.25 8.27 0.82
CA TRP A 3 0.25 9.07 -0.40
C TRP A 3 0.06 10.53 -0.02
N ARG A 4 0.62 11.41 -0.83
CA ARG A 4 0.59 12.86 -0.62
C ARG A 4 0.53 13.51 -2.01
N CYS A 5 0.08 14.75 -2.12
CA CYS A 5 0.04 15.51 -3.38
C CYS A 5 0.71 16.86 -3.19
N PHE A 6 1.42 17.36 -4.22
CA PHE A 6 2.42 18.41 -4.05
C PHE A 6 2.29 19.57 -5.02
N LEU A 7 2.70 20.73 -4.50
CA LEU A 7 2.98 21.94 -5.26
C LEU A 7 4.50 22.13 -5.29
N VAL A 8 5.10 22.35 -6.45
CA VAL A 8 6.55 22.55 -6.59
C VAL A 8 6.84 23.98 -6.99
N LEU A 9 7.85 24.63 -6.40
CA LEU A 9 8.20 26.03 -6.67
C LEU A 9 9.63 26.18 -7.23
N ALA A 10 9.79 27.04 -8.22
CA ALA A 10 10.98 27.66 -8.78
C ALA A 10 10.57 29.02 -9.37
N CYS A 11 11.50 29.83 -9.85
CA CYS A 11 11.20 31.20 -10.27
C CYS A 11 12.15 31.64 -11.37
N ASP A 12 11.61 32.11 -12.51
CA ASP A 12 12.06 33.26 -13.32
C ASP A 12 11.19 33.46 -14.59
N THR A 13 10.56 34.63 -14.75
CA THR A 13 9.96 35.08 -16.02
C THR A 13 10.35 36.50 -16.39
N VAL A 14 11.19 36.66 -17.41
CA VAL A 14 11.14 37.79 -18.36
C VAL A 14 11.65 37.23 -19.70
N ALA A 15 11.11 37.70 -20.82
CA ALA A 15 11.51 37.34 -22.17
C ALA A 15 13.02 37.05 -22.27
N ALA A 16 13.35 35.82 -22.72
CA ALA A 16 14.70 35.29 -22.78
C ALA A 16 15.67 36.24 -23.50
N LEU A 17 16.36 37.10 -22.73
CA LEU A 17 17.76 37.30 -23.01
C LEU A 17 18.36 35.92 -22.80
N SER A 18 18.66 35.21 -23.88
CA SER A 18 19.11 33.83 -23.81
C SER A 18 20.17 33.73 -22.73
N CYS A 19 19.89 32.94 -21.70
CA CYS A 19 20.93 32.46 -20.83
C CYS A 19 21.93 31.82 -21.79
N ARG A 20 23.06 32.49 -22.00
CA ARG A 20 24.14 31.96 -22.81
C ARG A 20 25.33 31.85 -21.90
N CYS A 21 26.03 30.75 -22.05
CA CYS A 21 27.29 30.58 -21.37
C CYS A 21 28.24 31.70 -21.75
N LEU A 22 28.98 32.15 -20.75
CA LEU A 22 30.05 33.12 -20.90
C LEU A 22 31.03 32.59 -21.95
N SER A 23 31.36 33.43 -22.94
CA SER A 23 32.42 33.11 -23.89
C SER A 23 33.78 33.42 -23.28
N TYR A 24 34.83 32.81 -23.84
CA TYR A 24 36.20 33.08 -23.40
C TYR A 24 36.55 34.57 -23.46
N ALA A 25 36.10 35.28 -24.50
CA ALA A 25 36.37 36.70 -24.69
C ALA A 25 35.78 37.57 -23.57
N GLU A 26 34.67 37.14 -22.96
CA GLU A 26 33.99 37.86 -21.89
C GLU A 26 34.51 37.51 -20.50
N GLY A 27 35.01 36.28 -20.31
CA GLY A 27 35.49 35.80 -19.02
C GLY A 27 36.99 35.98 -18.80
N LYS A 28 37.77 36.27 -19.84
CA LYS A 28 39.24 36.37 -19.74
C LYS A 28 39.73 37.47 -18.79
N ASP A 29 38.94 38.54 -18.62
CA ASP A 29 39.28 39.70 -17.81
C ASP A 29 38.55 39.70 -16.44
N ASP A 30 37.81 38.63 -16.13
CA ASP A 30 37.09 38.52 -14.86
C ASP A 30 38.05 38.35 -13.67
N SER A 31 37.76 39.04 -12.58
CA SER A 31 38.47 38.87 -11.31
C SER A 31 38.03 37.59 -10.60
N PHE A 32 39.00 36.73 -10.29
CA PHE A 32 38.81 35.58 -9.41
C PHE A 32 39.07 35.98 -7.96
N ASN A 33 38.24 35.47 -7.05
CA ASN A 33 38.48 35.62 -5.62
C ASN A 33 39.69 34.77 -5.22
N ARG A 34 40.83 35.40 -4.91
CA ARG A 34 42.12 34.72 -4.66
C ARG A 34 42.19 34.02 -3.30
N GLU A 35 41.19 34.18 -2.45
CA GLU A 35 41.16 33.64 -1.09
C GLU A 35 40.62 32.21 -1.00
N ILE A 36 40.12 31.61 -2.09
CA ILE A 36 39.61 30.24 -2.02
C ILE A 36 40.78 29.25 -2.12
N GLU A 37 41.17 28.72 -0.95
CA GLU A 37 42.18 27.68 -0.77
C GLU A 37 41.87 26.46 -1.64
N GLY A 38 42.79 26.07 -2.54
CA GLY A 38 42.71 24.82 -3.31
C GLY A 38 42.85 24.97 -4.82
N LEU A 39 42.57 26.16 -5.39
CA LEU A 39 42.95 26.46 -6.78
C LEU A 39 44.46 26.68 -6.83
N SER A 40 45.22 25.65 -7.22
CA SER A 40 46.67 25.78 -7.39
C SER A 40 46.96 26.98 -8.30
N ARG A 41 48.01 27.75 -8.00
CA ARG A 41 48.41 28.96 -8.78
C ARG A 41 48.63 28.71 -10.28
N ASN A 42 48.71 27.45 -10.73
CA ASN A 42 48.81 27.08 -12.14
C ASN A 42 47.47 26.83 -12.83
N GLN A 43 46.36 26.88 -12.09
CA GLN A 43 45.00 26.66 -12.57
C GLN A 43 44.22 27.99 -12.69
N THR A 44 44.89 29.04 -13.18
CA THR A 44 44.20 30.12 -13.91
C THR A 44 43.74 29.59 -15.27
N ASN A 45 43.06 28.43 -15.28
CA ASN A 45 42.49 27.90 -16.51
C ASN A 45 41.35 28.85 -16.83
N LEU A 46 41.62 29.83 -17.68
CA LEU A 46 40.68 30.87 -18.08
C LEU A 46 39.39 30.25 -18.69
N SER A 47 39.43 28.96 -19.03
CA SER A 47 38.32 28.12 -19.46
C SER A 47 37.41 27.58 -18.35
N TYR A 48 37.76 27.65 -17.07
CA TYR A 48 36.91 27.12 -15.99
C TYR A 48 35.57 27.86 -15.94
N GLY A 49 34.47 27.11 -16.12
CA GLY A 49 33.12 27.63 -16.24
C GLY A 49 32.81 28.33 -17.57
N ILE A 50 33.72 28.32 -18.56
CA ILE A 50 33.48 28.86 -19.91
C ILE A 50 32.85 27.78 -20.78
N GLY A 51 31.67 28.08 -21.33
CA GLY A 51 30.88 27.08 -22.05
C GLY A 51 30.38 25.96 -21.13
N CYS A 52 29.53 25.10 -21.68
CA CYS A 52 29.04 23.92 -20.95
C CYS A 52 30.14 22.86 -20.86
N GLY A 53 30.49 22.47 -19.64
CA GLY A 53 31.48 21.44 -19.38
C GLY A 53 31.42 20.94 -17.93
N THR A 54 32.04 19.79 -17.68
CA THR A 54 32.17 19.18 -16.35
C THR A 54 33.37 19.79 -15.62
N HIS A 55 33.28 21.10 -15.36
CA HIS A 55 34.42 21.90 -14.91
C HIS A 55 34.99 21.43 -13.56
N ASP A 56 34.17 20.79 -12.72
CA ASP A 56 34.56 20.38 -11.38
C ASP A 56 35.29 19.04 -11.32
N LEU A 57 35.17 18.21 -12.37
CA LEU A 57 35.85 16.92 -12.44
C LEU A 57 37.38 17.08 -12.46
N ASP A 58 37.87 18.06 -13.24
CA ASP A 58 39.27 18.48 -13.27
C ASP A 58 39.53 19.72 -12.39
N GLY A 59 38.53 20.09 -11.59
CA GLY A 59 38.50 21.31 -10.80
C GLY A 59 39.22 21.20 -9.46
N PRO A 60 39.08 22.23 -8.59
CA PRO A 60 39.77 22.28 -7.31
C PRO A 60 39.15 21.41 -6.22
N PHE A 61 38.01 20.76 -6.49
CA PHE A 61 37.24 20.07 -5.47
C PHE A 61 37.78 18.67 -5.18
N THR A 62 38.35 18.48 -3.98
CA THR A 62 38.82 17.16 -3.53
C THR A 62 37.71 16.11 -3.48
N ALA A 63 36.46 16.53 -3.32
CA ALA A 63 35.28 15.65 -3.37
C ALA A 63 35.16 14.93 -4.73
N CYS A 64 35.55 15.59 -5.83
CA CYS A 64 35.50 15.03 -7.17
C CYS A 64 36.68 14.10 -7.49
N ALA A 65 37.76 14.15 -6.71
CA ALA A 65 38.91 13.26 -6.84
C ALA A 65 38.78 11.97 -6.00
N SER A 66 37.68 11.81 -5.26
CA SER A 66 37.44 10.63 -4.42
C SER A 66 37.07 9.40 -5.28
N SER A 67 37.11 8.21 -4.68
CA SER A 67 36.66 6.98 -5.34
C SER A 67 35.15 6.94 -5.57
N GLU A 68 34.40 7.75 -4.83
CA GLU A 68 32.95 7.91 -4.93
C GLU A 68 32.64 9.41 -5.05
N PRO A 69 32.93 10.02 -6.22
CA PRO A 69 32.76 11.45 -6.39
C PRO A 69 31.29 11.84 -6.24
N GLU A 70 31.08 13.03 -5.70
CA GLU A 70 29.74 13.61 -5.60
C GLU A 70 29.08 13.71 -6.98
N LYS A 71 27.75 13.55 -7.04
CA LYS A 71 27.04 13.46 -8.32
C LYS A 71 27.22 14.71 -9.19
N TRP A 72 27.30 15.89 -8.57
CA TRP A 72 27.46 17.16 -9.27
C TRP A 72 28.83 17.32 -9.95
N CYS A 73 29.85 16.55 -9.56
CA CYS A 73 31.18 16.63 -10.16
C CYS A 73 31.18 16.31 -11.67
N GLY A 74 30.28 15.43 -12.11
CA GLY A 74 30.11 15.05 -13.51
C GLY A 74 29.03 15.84 -14.24
N ASP A 75 28.34 16.77 -13.57
CA ASP A 75 27.26 17.54 -14.15
C ASP A 75 27.86 18.76 -14.89
N ALA A 76 27.39 19.01 -16.13
CA ALA A 76 27.90 20.13 -16.89
C ALA A 76 27.25 21.44 -16.47
N TRP A 77 28.04 22.50 -16.37
CA TRP A 77 27.56 23.85 -16.05
C TRP A 77 28.38 24.92 -16.76
N CYS A 78 27.94 26.17 -16.67
CA CYS A 78 28.70 27.31 -17.16
C CYS A 78 28.39 28.59 -16.39
N TYR A 79 29.28 29.58 -16.48
CA TYR A 79 28.99 30.93 -16.02
C TYR A 79 28.00 31.62 -16.97
N VAL A 80 27.06 32.36 -16.39
CA VAL A 80 26.00 33.11 -17.06
C VAL A 80 25.98 34.55 -16.53
N ALA A 81 25.31 35.43 -17.28
CA ALA A 81 25.09 36.81 -16.85
C ALA A 81 24.11 36.86 -15.66
N PRO A 82 24.20 37.88 -14.78
CA PRO A 82 23.24 38.09 -13.69
C PRO A 82 21.78 38.24 -14.14
N SER A 83 21.56 38.57 -15.41
CA SER A 83 20.24 38.70 -16.02
C SER A 83 19.68 37.36 -16.54
N CYS A 84 20.37 36.25 -16.32
CA CYS A 84 19.87 34.93 -16.71
C CYS A 84 18.64 34.55 -15.89
N THR A 85 17.60 34.12 -16.59
CA THR A 85 16.29 33.70 -16.04
C THR A 85 16.20 32.19 -15.83
N LEU A 86 17.31 31.46 -15.87
CA LEU A 86 17.33 30.06 -15.47
C LEU A 86 17.92 29.97 -14.07
N ALA A 87 17.62 28.87 -13.37
CA ALA A 87 18.17 28.61 -12.05
C ALA A 87 19.69 28.80 -12.09
N SER A 88 20.15 29.78 -11.34
CA SER A 88 21.54 30.21 -11.30
C SER A 88 21.87 30.79 -9.93
N LYS A 89 23.14 30.65 -9.53
CA LYS A 89 23.63 31.07 -8.23
C LYS A 89 24.87 31.93 -8.39
N SER A 90 25.03 32.91 -7.51
CA SER A 90 26.19 33.80 -7.56
C SER A 90 27.46 33.01 -7.25
N SER A 91 28.50 33.23 -8.04
CA SER A 91 29.77 32.55 -7.86
C SER A 91 30.57 33.22 -6.75
N SER A 92 31.01 32.42 -5.78
CA SER A 92 32.03 32.82 -4.81
C SER A 92 33.44 32.90 -5.44
N TYR A 93 33.65 32.18 -6.53
CA TYR A 93 34.94 32.09 -7.24
C TYR A 93 35.17 33.23 -8.22
N ARG A 94 34.15 33.61 -8.99
CA ARG A 94 34.25 34.63 -10.05
C ARG A 94 33.29 35.78 -9.73
N VAL A 95 33.87 36.87 -9.21
CA VAL A 95 33.11 38.00 -8.65
C VAL A 95 32.18 38.59 -9.72
N GLY A 96 30.91 38.78 -9.35
CA GLY A 96 29.90 39.37 -10.25
C GLY A 96 29.36 38.41 -11.32
N ARG A 97 29.73 37.13 -11.28
CA ARG A 97 29.18 36.10 -12.17
C ARG A 97 28.23 35.16 -11.44
N PHE A 98 27.39 34.51 -12.23
CA PHE A 98 26.48 33.46 -11.76
C PHE A 98 26.81 32.18 -12.52
N TYR A 99 26.65 31.02 -11.90
CA TYR A 99 26.75 29.73 -12.60
C TYR A 99 25.36 29.11 -12.75
N SER A 100 25.14 28.36 -13.83
CA SER A 100 23.89 27.63 -14.08
C SER A 100 24.18 26.25 -14.66
N TYR A 101 23.68 25.21 -13.97
CA TYR A 101 23.63 23.84 -14.48
C TYR A 101 22.50 23.68 -15.50
N SER A 102 21.35 24.31 -15.24
CA SER A 102 20.16 24.24 -16.09
C SER A 102 20.41 24.73 -17.51
N GLN A 103 21.27 25.74 -17.65
CA GLN A 103 21.68 26.24 -18.96
C GLN A 103 22.38 25.18 -19.82
N CYS A 104 23.10 24.25 -19.17
CA CYS A 104 23.75 23.12 -19.81
C CYS A 104 22.92 21.84 -19.78
N GLY A 105 21.67 21.97 -19.33
CA GLY A 105 20.70 20.89 -19.23
C GLY A 105 20.89 19.96 -18.05
N TYR A 106 21.67 20.33 -17.03
CA TYR A 106 21.83 19.55 -15.81
C TYR A 106 21.04 20.17 -14.65
N LEU A 107 20.67 19.34 -13.68
CA LEU A 107 20.08 19.81 -12.43
C LEU A 107 21.21 20.35 -11.52
N ASP A 108 20.99 21.49 -10.86
CA ASP A 108 21.94 21.98 -9.85
C ASP A 108 21.86 21.11 -8.60
N ARG A 109 22.74 20.12 -8.52
CA ARG A 109 22.91 19.24 -7.35
C ARG A 109 24.05 19.72 -6.43
N PHE A 110 24.76 20.77 -6.82
CA PHE A 110 25.88 21.34 -6.07
C PHE A 110 25.36 22.27 -4.98
N THR A 111 24.40 23.15 -5.34
CA THR A 111 23.84 24.11 -4.40
C THR A 111 22.72 23.46 -3.59
N SER A 112 23.00 23.05 -2.35
CA SER A 112 21.98 22.49 -1.44
C SER A 112 20.95 23.52 -0.97
N GLU A 113 21.19 24.79 -1.23
CA GLU A 113 20.35 25.90 -0.78
C GLU A 113 19.33 26.24 -1.88
N TYR A 114 18.06 25.88 -1.64
CA TYR A 114 16.94 26.32 -2.45
C TYR A 114 16.93 27.87 -2.55
N VAL A 115 16.22 28.42 -3.53
CA VAL A 115 16.11 29.86 -3.71
C VAL A 115 15.28 30.46 -2.56
N GLU A 116 15.87 30.58 -1.39
CA GLU A 116 15.31 31.29 -0.26
C GLU A 116 15.41 32.80 -0.53
N GLY A 117 14.31 33.52 -0.36
CA GLY A 117 14.32 34.99 -0.31
C GLY A 117 13.93 35.74 -1.60
N ARG A 118 13.45 35.08 -2.66
CA ARG A 118 12.81 35.81 -3.78
C ARG A 118 11.31 35.98 -3.54
N THR A 119 10.84 37.22 -3.63
CA THR A 119 9.41 37.55 -3.54
C THR A 119 8.77 37.47 -4.92
N PHE A 120 7.71 36.68 -5.08
CA PHE A 120 6.94 36.59 -6.32
C PHE A 120 6.05 37.81 -6.62
N GLN A 121 6.07 38.82 -5.74
CA GLN A 121 5.12 39.93 -5.79
C GLN A 121 5.24 40.71 -7.10
N GLY A 122 4.14 40.76 -7.86
CA GLY A 122 4.06 41.48 -9.14
C GLY A 122 4.80 40.82 -10.31
N GLN A 123 5.30 39.60 -10.15
CA GLN A 123 5.91 38.84 -11.25
C GLN A 123 4.89 37.98 -11.97
N THR A 124 5.21 37.66 -13.23
CA THR A 124 4.53 36.59 -13.94
C THR A 124 5.07 35.27 -13.42
N ILE A 125 4.23 34.24 -13.30
CA ILE A 125 4.66 32.92 -12.79
C ILE A 125 4.35 31.87 -13.84
N ASN A 126 5.36 31.18 -14.36
CA ASN A 126 5.22 30.06 -15.26
C ASN A 126 4.68 28.84 -14.52
N VAL A 127 3.39 28.57 -14.66
CA VAL A 127 2.75 27.42 -14.00
C VAL A 127 2.46 26.33 -15.01
N VAL A 128 2.82 25.10 -14.66
CA VAL A 128 2.43 23.87 -15.36
C VAL A 128 1.37 23.15 -14.53
N PHE A 129 0.22 22.88 -15.15
CA PHE A 129 -0.85 22.10 -14.52
C PHE A 129 -0.94 20.70 -15.11
N MET A 130 -0.90 19.70 -14.24
CA MET A 130 -1.12 18.31 -14.60
C MET A 130 -2.59 17.94 -14.39
N THR A 131 -3.35 17.96 -15.48
CA THR A 131 -4.75 17.55 -15.61
C THR A 131 -4.99 16.15 -15.06
N ASN A 132 -6.03 16.04 -14.22
CA ASN A 132 -6.60 14.82 -13.63
C ASN A 132 -5.60 13.95 -12.85
N SER A 133 -4.58 14.55 -12.25
CA SER A 133 -3.57 13.82 -11.48
C SER A 133 -4.10 13.29 -10.12
N GLY A 134 -5.23 13.81 -9.62
CA GLY A 134 -5.72 13.55 -8.25
C GLY A 134 -7.19 13.15 -8.18
N GLY A 135 -7.75 12.64 -9.27
CA GLY A 135 -9.19 12.41 -9.38
C GLY A 135 -9.95 13.69 -9.08
N TRP A 136 -10.98 13.61 -8.21
CA TRP A 136 -11.85 14.74 -7.84
C TRP A 136 -11.16 15.95 -7.20
N LYS A 137 -9.95 15.77 -6.65
CA LYS A 137 -9.17 16.85 -6.02
C LYS A 137 -8.27 17.59 -7.00
N GLY A 138 -8.03 17.00 -8.18
CA GLY A 138 -7.06 17.50 -9.15
C GLY A 138 -7.42 18.84 -9.80
N SER A 139 -6.54 19.29 -10.69
CA SER A 139 -6.86 20.30 -11.69
C SER A 139 -7.40 19.63 -12.95
N TYR A 140 -8.37 20.27 -13.61
CA TYR A 140 -8.93 19.87 -14.88
C TYR A 140 -8.71 20.99 -15.88
N CYS A 141 -7.71 20.85 -16.73
CA CYS A 141 -7.41 21.84 -17.75
C CYS A 141 -7.76 21.29 -19.13
N ASP A 142 -8.63 22.00 -19.84
CA ASP A 142 -8.86 21.82 -21.26
C ASP A 142 -7.96 22.80 -22.04
N ARG A 143 -7.59 22.44 -23.26
CA ARG A 143 -6.79 23.29 -24.14
C ARG A 143 -7.51 24.60 -24.50
N ASN A 144 -8.85 24.58 -24.56
CA ASN A 144 -9.68 25.68 -25.02
C ASN A 144 -10.59 26.26 -23.93
N GLU A 145 -10.96 25.47 -22.93
CA GLU A 145 -11.96 25.85 -21.91
C GLU A 145 -11.34 26.34 -20.58
N GLY A 146 -10.02 26.42 -20.52
CA GLY A 146 -9.28 26.85 -19.33
C GLY A 146 -9.14 25.73 -18.29
N CYS A 147 -8.72 26.13 -17.09
CA CYS A 147 -8.50 25.23 -15.97
C CYS A 147 -9.58 25.38 -14.90
N SER A 148 -9.95 24.26 -14.27
CA SER A 148 -10.90 24.18 -13.17
C SER A 148 -10.49 23.13 -12.13
N GLY A 149 -11.25 23.00 -11.05
CA GLY A 149 -11.04 22.00 -10.00
C GLY A 149 -10.40 22.55 -8.72
N PRO A 150 -10.41 21.77 -7.62
CA PRO A 150 -9.96 22.24 -6.31
C PRO A 150 -8.50 22.69 -6.28
N THR A 151 -7.59 21.91 -6.89
CA THR A 151 -6.16 22.23 -6.89
C THR A 151 -5.87 23.48 -7.72
N TRP A 152 -6.53 23.62 -8.89
CA TRP A 152 -6.44 24.85 -9.69
C TRP A 152 -6.93 26.06 -8.90
N SER A 153 -8.10 25.96 -8.26
CA SER A 153 -8.67 27.06 -7.47
C SER A 153 -7.75 27.49 -6.34
N LEU A 154 -7.13 26.54 -5.66
CA LEU A 154 -6.17 26.82 -4.58
C LEU A 154 -4.96 27.59 -5.10
N VAL A 155 -4.30 27.06 -6.14
CA VAL A 155 -3.10 27.69 -6.70
C VAL A 155 -3.41 29.06 -7.27
N ASN A 156 -4.52 29.19 -7.99
CA ASN A 156 -4.95 30.47 -8.54
C ASN A 156 -5.28 31.50 -7.43
N ASP A 157 -5.93 31.10 -6.34
CA ASP A 157 -6.16 31.99 -5.18
C ASP A 157 -4.85 32.44 -4.53
N VAL A 158 -3.89 31.51 -4.35
CA VAL A 158 -2.56 31.84 -3.80
C VAL A 158 -1.82 32.85 -4.68
N ILE A 159 -1.77 32.62 -6.00
CA ILE A 159 -1.09 33.51 -6.96
C ILE A 159 -1.78 34.89 -7.02
N GLN A 160 -3.11 34.93 -6.99
CA GLN A 160 -3.83 36.20 -6.98
C GLN A 160 -3.58 37.01 -5.70
N ARG A 161 -3.48 36.35 -4.55
CA ARG A 161 -3.19 37.01 -3.26
C ARG A 161 -1.78 37.60 -3.19
N THR A 162 -0.80 37.05 -3.92
CA THR A 162 0.56 37.62 -4.01
C THR A 162 0.64 38.80 -4.98
N GLY A 163 -0.46 39.17 -5.66
CA GLY A 163 -0.46 40.20 -6.70
C GLY A 163 0.33 39.78 -7.95
N SER A 164 0.60 38.49 -8.10
CA SER A 164 1.30 37.90 -9.23
C SER A 164 0.30 37.51 -10.32
N VAL A 165 0.76 37.38 -11.56
CA VAL A 165 -0.10 36.94 -12.68
C VAL A 165 0.34 35.54 -13.11
N PRO A 166 -0.53 34.51 -13.05
CA PRO A 166 -0.17 33.19 -13.53
C PRO A 166 -0.04 33.23 -15.07
N ASN A 167 1.14 32.93 -15.58
CA ASN A 167 1.34 32.52 -16.97
C ASN A 167 1.24 31.01 -17.03
N VAL A 168 0.04 30.52 -17.30
CA VAL A 168 -0.20 29.10 -17.49
C VAL A 168 0.45 28.69 -18.81
N SER A 169 1.65 28.12 -18.72
CA SER A 169 2.45 27.82 -19.90
C SER A 169 1.99 26.51 -20.55
N MET A 170 1.58 25.52 -19.75
CA MET A 170 1.33 24.17 -20.25
C MET A 170 0.31 23.38 -19.42
N THR A 171 -0.45 22.52 -20.09
CA THR A 171 -1.44 21.61 -19.49
C THR A 171 -1.18 20.17 -19.96
N PHE A 172 -1.04 19.23 -19.02
CA PHE A 172 -0.66 17.84 -19.31
C PHE A 172 -1.59 16.82 -18.69
N TYR A 173 -1.80 15.68 -19.32
CA TYR A 173 -2.44 14.54 -18.68
C TYR A 173 -1.37 13.66 -18.00
N GLY A 174 -1.71 12.97 -16.90
CA GLY A 174 -0.81 11.98 -16.31
C GLY A 174 -0.41 10.91 -17.34
N GLY A 175 0.84 10.43 -17.32
CA GLY A 175 1.29 9.35 -18.20
C GLY A 175 2.79 9.35 -18.53
N PRO A 176 3.23 8.44 -19.41
CA PRO A 176 4.58 8.41 -19.95
C PRO A 176 4.93 9.70 -20.71
N LEU A 177 6.16 10.18 -20.54
CA LEU A 177 6.68 11.40 -21.18
C LEU A 177 6.60 11.35 -22.72
N ALA A 178 6.73 10.15 -23.30
CA ALA A 178 6.64 9.92 -24.74
C ALA A 178 5.29 10.36 -25.36
N ASN A 179 4.23 10.49 -24.54
CA ASN A 179 2.93 10.96 -25.01
C ASN A 179 2.87 12.48 -25.22
N TYR A 180 3.92 13.23 -24.83
CA TYR A 180 3.95 14.69 -24.84
C TYR A 180 5.22 15.24 -25.50
N PRO A 181 5.45 14.98 -26.81
CA PRO A 181 6.61 15.53 -27.51
C PRO A 181 6.58 17.06 -27.53
N GLY A 182 7.70 17.69 -27.19
CA GLY A 182 7.83 19.15 -27.13
C GLY A 182 7.16 19.82 -25.93
N ALA A 183 6.66 19.02 -24.97
CA ALA A 183 6.08 19.53 -23.72
C ALA A 183 7.10 20.25 -22.85
N TYR A 184 8.32 19.73 -22.77
CA TYR A 184 9.38 20.32 -21.98
C TYR A 184 10.55 20.69 -22.91
N PRO A 185 11.39 21.66 -22.50
CA PRO A 185 12.66 21.92 -23.17
C PRO A 185 13.48 20.64 -23.30
N GLU A 186 14.22 20.49 -24.40
CA GLU A 186 15.06 19.32 -24.68
C GLU A 186 16.02 19.01 -23.52
N GLN A 187 16.54 20.07 -22.88
CA GLN A 187 17.37 20.00 -21.67
C GLN A 187 16.73 19.18 -20.53
N VAL A 188 15.43 19.40 -20.27
CA VAL A 188 14.70 18.69 -19.23
C VAL A 188 14.52 17.22 -19.63
N ILE A 189 14.16 16.97 -20.89
CA ILE A 189 13.95 15.61 -21.41
C ILE A 189 15.26 14.82 -21.36
N ASP A 190 16.38 15.43 -21.74
CA ASP A 190 17.70 14.83 -21.71
C ASP A 190 18.13 14.48 -20.30
N GLN A 191 17.89 15.37 -19.32
CA GLN A 191 18.18 15.08 -17.91
C GLN A 191 17.32 13.91 -17.39
N VAL A 192 16.02 13.94 -17.68
CA VAL A 192 15.08 12.87 -17.30
C VAL A 192 15.52 11.53 -17.89
N ASN A 193 15.97 11.51 -19.14
CA ASN A 193 16.47 10.32 -19.82
C ASN A 193 17.81 9.83 -19.23
N ARG A 194 18.73 10.75 -18.89
CA ARG A 194 20.00 10.41 -18.21
C ARG A 194 19.76 9.69 -16.89
N ASP A 195 18.77 10.14 -16.12
CA ASP A 195 18.39 9.51 -14.85
C ASP A 195 17.41 8.32 -15.02
N GLN A 196 17.19 7.87 -16.26
CA GLN A 196 16.35 6.74 -16.64
C GLN A 196 14.90 6.84 -16.13
N GLN A 197 14.38 8.06 -16.07
CA GLN A 197 13.02 8.34 -15.66
C GLN A 197 12.11 8.48 -16.90
N THR A 198 10.84 8.06 -16.79
CA THR A 198 9.88 8.12 -17.92
C THR A 198 8.57 8.83 -17.57
N SER A 199 8.43 9.26 -16.31
CA SER A 199 7.20 9.85 -15.81
C SER A 199 7.14 11.34 -16.15
N ALA A 200 6.02 11.80 -16.73
CA ALA A 200 5.77 13.23 -16.95
C ALA A 200 5.78 14.03 -15.63
N PHE A 201 5.41 13.40 -14.51
CA PHE A 201 5.50 14.01 -13.17
C PHE A 201 6.95 14.30 -12.78
N THR A 202 7.84 13.35 -13.06
CA THR A 202 9.26 13.52 -12.78
C THR A 202 9.86 14.59 -13.69
N ALA A 203 9.47 14.64 -14.97
CA ALA A 203 9.88 15.72 -15.87
C ALA A 203 9.41 17.10 -15.38
N CYS A 204 8.21 17.20 -14.81
CA CYS A 204 7.69 18.44 -14.22
C CYS A 204 8.52 18.90 -13.00
N ALA A 205 8.92 17.95 -12.14
CA ALA A 205 9.84 18.22 -11.02
C ALA A 205 11.22 18.68 -11.53
N TYR A 206 11.79 18.03 -12.55
CA TYR A 206 13.03 18.48 -13.19
C TYR A 206 12.90 19.89 -13.80
N ALA A 207 11.83 20.14 -14.55
CA ALA A 207 11.59 21.45 -15.15
C ALA A 207 11.53 22.56 -14.09
N THR A 208 10.94 22.25 -12.93
CA THR A 208 10.88 23.18 -11.79
C THR A 208 12.24 23.32 -11.14
N GLY A 209 12.91 22.23 -10.77
CA GLY A 209 14.27 22.26 -10.19
C GLY A 209 15.30 22.96 -11.08
N MET A 210 15.12 22.91 -12.40
CA MET A 210 15.99 23.58 -13.37
C MET A 210 15.59 25.04 -13.64
N GLY A 211 14.44 25.51 -13.14
CA GLY A 211 13.96 26.87 -13.33
C GLY A 211 13.38 27.15 -14.72
N PHE A 212 12.94 26.13 -15.46
CA PHE A 212 12.16 26.31 -16.69
C PHE A 212 10.68 26.56 -16.42
N VAL A 213 10.20 26.06 -15.30
CA VAL A 213 8.83 26.20 -14.81
C VAL A 213 8.93 26.73 -13.40
N ASP A 214 8.07 27.68 -13.05
CA ASP A 214 8.07 28.23 -11.71
C ASP A 214 7.22 27.38 -10.78
N ILE A 215 6.07 26.92 -11.23
CA ILE A 215 5.24 26.07 -10.40
C ILE A 215 4.78 24.85 -11.17
N CYS A 216 5.15 23.66 -10.68
CA CYS A 216 4.54 22.43 -11.15
C CYS A 216 3.40 22.02 -10.20
N VAL A 217 2.20 21.95 -10.76
CA VAL A 217 0.98 21.61 -10.03
C VAL A 217 0.48 20.26 -10.47
N GLY A 218 0.50 19.29 -9.56
CA GLY A 218 -0.06 17.98 -9.84
C GLY A 218 -0.24 17.14 -8.59
N ALA A 219 -1.17 16.21 -8.66
CA ALA A 219 -1.35 15.17 -7.66
C ALA A 219 -0.42 14.00 -7.98
N PHE A 220 0.83 14.11 -7.55
CA PHE A 220 1.80 13.03 -7.59
C PHE A 220 2.36 12.77 -6.21
N THR A 221 2.94 11.59 -5.98
CA THR A 221 3.56 11.25 -4.70
C THR A 221 4.95 11.86 -4.59
N ALA A 222 5.29 12.52 -3.48
CA ALA A 222 6.67 12.93 -3.21
C ALA A 222 7.37 11.69 -2.73
N THR A 223 8.52 11.54 -3.34
CA THR A 223 9.46 10.52 -3.02
C THR A 223 10.73 11.27 -2.64
N PRO A 224 11.60 10.68 -1.81
CA PRO A 224 12.90 11.27 -1.52
C PRO A 224 13.66 11.65 -2.81
N ALA A 225 13.51 10.84 -3.86
CA ALA A 225 14.09 11.14 -5.17
C ALA A 225 13.57 12.43 -5.81
N ARG A 226 12.29 12.81 -5.60
CA ARG A 226 11.69 14.06 -6.09
C ARG A 226 11.97 15.25 -5.19
N ASP A 227 12.08 15.04 -3.88
CA ASP A 227 12.48 16.10 -2.94
C ASP A 227 13.88 16.63 -3.28
N LEU A 228 14.77 15.76 -3.75
CA LEU A 228 16.10 16.14 -4.24
C LEU A 228 16.08 16.92 -5.56
N LEU A 229 14.99 16.89 -6.33
CA LEU A 229 14.90 17.63 -7.60
C LEU A 229 14.39 19.04 -7.38
N SER A 230 13.42 19.19 -6.47
CA SER A 230 12.66 20.43 -6.32
C SER A 230 11.90 20.42 -4.99
N LEU A 231 11.66 21.60 -4.43
CA LEU A 231 10.89 21.75 -3.21
C LEU A 231 9.45 21.28 -3.42
N ASN A 232 9.01 20.28 -2.66
CA ASN A 232 7.64 19.78 -2.69
C ASN A 232 6.86 20.34 -1.49
N LEU A 233 5.66 20.90 -1.73
CA LEU A 233 4.74 21.37 -0.69
C LEU A 233 3.53 20.44 -0.59
N ASP A 234 3.38 19.80 0.57
CA ASP A 234 2.33 18.84 0.85
C ASP A 234 0.96 19.54 1.00
N LEU A 235 0.03 19.26 0.07
CA LEU A 235 -1.32 19.81 0.15
C LEU A 235 -2.27 18.93 0.97
N TRP A 236 -2.12 17.61 0.88
CA TRP A 236 -2.89 16.64 1.67
C TRP A 236 -2.18 15.29 1.76
N ALA A 237 -2.57 14.48 2.74
CA ALA A 237 -2.17 13.08 2.87
C ALA A 237 -3.36 12.15 2.61
N GLU A 238 -3.15 11.12 1.81
CA GLU A 238 -4.08 10.04 1.49
C GLU A 238 -3.45 8.70 1.85
N PRO A 239 -4.11 7.79 2.58
CA PRO A 239 -3.56 6.46 2.77
C PRO A 239 -3.73 5.61 1.49
N VAL A 240 -2.85 4.62 1.28
CA VAL A 240 -3.09 3.58 0.26
C VAL A 240 -4.35 2.81 0.67
N TYR A 241 -5.34 2.73 -0.22
CA TYR A 241 -6.46 1.80 -0.07
C TYR A 241 -6.31 0.63 -1.04
N LEU A 242 -6.43 -0.60 -0.54
CA LEU A 242 -6.61 -1.77 -1.39
C LEU A 242 -8.10 -1.91 -1.70
N ILE A 243 -8.48 -1.58 -2.94
CA ILE A 243 -9.85 -1.79 -3.42
C ILE A 243 -9.94 -3.23 -3.95
N ALA A 244 -10.60 -4.10 -3.20
CA ALA A 244 -10.93 -5.45 -3.64
C ALA A 244 -12.39 -5.50 -4.11
N PRO A 245 -12.71 -6.29 -5.15
CA PRO A 245 -14.10 -6.55 -5.47
C PRO A 245 -14.78 -7.14 -4.24
N LYS A 246 -15.97 -6.61 -3.90
CA LYS A 246 -16.79 -7.21 -2.85
C LYS A 246 -17.02 -8.67 -3.21
N ALA A 247 -16.57 -9.58 -2.34
CA ALA A 247 -16.84 -11.00 -2.51
C ALA A 247 -18.35 -11.17 -2.75
N GLN A 248 -18.72 -11.86 -3.83
CA GLN A 248 -20.13 -12.11 -4.11
C GLN A 248 -20.74 -12.74 -2.87
N SER A 249 -21.82 -12.14 -2.37
CA SER A 249 -22.54 -12.74 -1.26
C SER A 249 -23.03 -14.09 -1.73
N ASN A 250 -22.54 -15.14 -1.09
CA ASN A 250 -23.08 -16.49 -1.24
C ASN A 250 -24.61 -16.42 -1.10
N GLY A 251 -25.33 -17.17 -1.95
CA GLY A 251 -26.78 -17.21 -1.90
C GLY A 251 -27.29 -17.68 -0.54
N PHE A 252 -28.54 -17.37 -0.20
CA PHE A 252 -29.16 -17.74 1.08
C PHE A 252 -28.96 -19.23 1.44
N LEU A 253 -29.17 -20.13 0.47
CA LEU A 253 -28.95 -21.57 0.66
C LEU A 253 -27.52 -21.91 1.07
N GLN A 254 -26.53 -21.23 0.51
CA GLN A 254 -25.14 -21.46 0.83
C GLN A 254 -24.77 -20.93 2.21
N ASN A 255 -25.51 -19.95 2.73
CA ASN A 255 -25.39 -19.52 4.13
C ASN A 255 -26.09 -20.50 5.08
N ILE A 256 -27.20 -21.14 4.69
CA ILE A 256 -27.79 -22.24 5.46
C ILE A 256 -26.83 -23.44 5.51
N THR A 257 -26.25 -23.85 4.38
CA THR A 257 -25.35 -25.00 4.36
C THR A 257 -24.05 -24.76 5.12
N LYS A 258 -23.62 -23.50 5.31
CA LYS A 258 -22.52 -23.16 6.22
C LYS A 258 -22.79 -23.54 7.68
N ALA A 259 -24.04 -23.55 8.14
CA ALA A 259 -24.35 -24.05 9.49
C ALA A 259 -24.09 -25.56 9.62
N PHE A 260 -24.14 -26.30 8.51
CA PHE A 260 -23.88 -27.74 8.45
C PHE A 260 -22.46 -28.09 8.02
N SER A 261 -21.63 -27.10 7.66
CA SER A 261 -20.24 -27.31 7.25
C SER A 261 -19.31 -27.94 8.28
N PRO A 262 -19.52 -27.86 9.62
CA PRO A 262 -18.58 -28.48 10.56
C PRO A 262 -18.58 -30.01 10.47
N LEU A 263 -19.59 -30.64 9.85
CA LEU A 263 -19.65 -32.08 9.66
C LEU A 263 -19.85 -32.41 8.17
N THR A 264 -19.11 -33.40 7.69
CA THR A 264 -19.32 -33.91 6.32
C THR A 264 -20.70 -34.58 6.21
N ALA A 265 -21.27 -34.58 5.01
CA ALA A 265 -22.56 -35.24 4.76
C ALA A 265 -22.57 -36.72 5.20
N ARG A 266 -21.42 -37.40 5.07
CA ARG A 266 -21.25 -38.79 5.54
C ARG A 266 -21.41 -38.89 7.06
N VAL A 267 -20.79 -37.98 7.82
CA VAL A 267 -20.91 -37.98 9.28
C VAL A 267 -22.34 -37.64 9.71
N TRP A 268 -23.02 -36.72 9.01
CA TRP A 268 -24.44 -36.46 9.25
C TRP A 268 -25.31 -37.70 9.03
N LEU A 269 -25.11 -38.42 7.92
CA LEU A 269 -25.82 -39.67 7.66
C LEU A 269 -25.55 -40.73 8.74
N CYS A 270 -24.31 -40.87 9.21
CA CYS A 270 -23.98 -41.77 10.31
C CYS A 270 -24.68 -41.38 11.61
N VAL A 271 -24.74 -40.08 11.95
CA VAL A 271 -25.45 -39.59 13.15
C VAL A 271 -26.95 -39.88 13.04
N LEU A 272 -27.57 -39.59 11.89
CA LEU A 272 -28.99 -39.85 11.66
C LEU A 272 -29.32 -41.35 11.70
N ALA A 273 -28.48 -42.20 11.09
CA ALA A 273 -28.63 -43.65 11.14
C ALA A 273 -28.48 -44.19 12.57
N PHE A 274 -27.49 -43.70 13.33
CA PHE A 274 -27.31 -44.06 14.73
C PHE A 274 -28.52 -43.68 15.57
N LEU A 275 -29.03 -42.44 15.44
CA LEU A 275 -30.22 -42.00 16.16
C LEU A 275 -31.44 -42.85 15.83
N PHE A 276 -31.64 -43.17 14.55
CA PHE A 276 -32.74 -44.02 14.11
C PHE A 276 -32.66 -45.41 14.75
N VAL A 277 -31.50 -46.06 14.68
CA VAL A 277 -31.30 -47.39 15.27
C VAL A 277 -31.43 -47.35 16.80
N ALA A 278 -30.83 -46.37 17.47
CA ALA A 278 -30.93 -46.22 18.92
C ALA A 278 -32.38 -45.99 19.38
N SER A 279 -33.14 -45.18 18.64
CA SER A 279 -34.57 -44.92 18.91
C SER A 279 -35.40 -46.20 18.80
N LEU A 280 -35.18 -46.99 17.75
CA LEU A 280 -35.86 -48.28 17.59
C LEU A 280 -35.45 -49.28 18.67
N LEU A 281 -34.17 -49.29 19.09
CA LEU A 281 -33.72 -50.14 20.19
C LEU A 281 -34.39 -49.78 21.51
N VAL A 282 -34.49 -48.49 21.85
CA VAL A 282 -35.24 -48.03 23.03
C VAL A 282 -36.69 -48.48 22.96
N MET A 283 -37.35 -48.33 21.80
CA MET A 283 -38.73 -48.78 21.61
C MET A 283 -38.88 -50.28 21.85
N VAL A 284 -38.01 -51.12 21.27
CA VAL A 284 -38.05 -52.58 21.45
C VAL A 284 -37.80 -52.97 22.91
N GLN A 285 -36.80 -52.34 23.55
CA GLN A 285 -36.45 -52.60 24.94
C GLN A 285 -37.56 -52.21 25.90
N GLU A 286 -38.18 -51.05 25.72
CA GLU A 286 -39.29 -50.60 26.57
C GLU A 286 -40.59 -51.38 26.32
N ARG A 287 -40.79 -51.91 25.11
CA ARG A 287 -41.98 -52.69 24.75
C ARG A 287 -41.91 -54.15 25.18
N TYR A 288 -40.74 -54.78 25.10
CA TYR A 288 -40.57 -56.23 25.32
C TYR A 288 -39.56 -56.58 26.43
N GLY A 289 -38.94 -55.59 27.06
CA GLY A 289 -37.87 -55.80 28.02
C GLY A 289 -38.34 -56.51 29.30
N PRO A 290 -37.57 -57.49 29.81
CA PRO A 290 -37.85 -58.11 31.10
C PRO A 290 -37.61 -57.10 32.24
N GLY A 291 -38.45 -57.16 33.28
CA GLY A 291 -38.31 -56.32 34.48
C GLY A 291 -39.22 -55.10 34.54
N VAL A 292 -40.22 -55.00 33.66
CA VAL A 292 -41.30 -54.02 33.79
C VAL A 292 -42.21 -54.47 34.96
N PRO A 293 -42.37 -53.67 36.03
CA PRO A 293 -43.24 -54.02 37.15
C PRO A 293 -44.67 -54.32 36.68
N GLU A 294 -45.28 -55.36 37.24
CA GLU A 294 -46.67 -55.72 36.98
C GLU A 294 -47.59 -54.54 37.37
N GLY A 295 -48.01 -53.75 36.37
CA GLY A 295 -48.80 -52.53 36.55
C GLY A 295 -48.19 -51.24 35.98
N SER A 296 -46.90 -51.23 35.65
CA SER A 296 -46.25 -50.11 34.96
C SER A 296 -46.12 -50.44 33.47
N ARG A 297 -47.16 -50.25 32.67
CA ARG A 297 -47.02 -50.44 31.22
C ARG A 297 -46.06 -49.36 30.68
N GLY A 298 -44.97 -49.79 30.06
CA GLY A 298 -44.04 -48.86 29.39
C GLY A 298 -44.77 -48.04 28.33
N LEU A 299 -44.29 -46.83 28.05
CA LEU A 299 -44.93 -45.85 27.15
C LEU A 299 -45.36 -46.47 25.80
N PHE A 300 -44.55 -47.38 25.26
CA PHE A 300 -44.78 -48.02 23.96
C PHE A 300 -45.65 -49.28 24.00
N ALA A 301 -46.06 -49.76 25.17
CA ALA A 301 -46.84 -50.99 25.30
C ALA A 301 -48.32 -50.79 24.94
N GLU A 302 -48.86 -49.59 25.19
CA GLU A 302 -50.27 -49.27 24.94
C GLU A 302 -50.54 -48.79 23.51
N VAL A 303 -49.48 -48.39 22.81
CA VAL A 303 -49.54 -47.81 21.48
C VAL A 303 -49.35 -48.90 20.41
N SER A 304 -50.02 -48.74 19.26
CA SER A 304 -49.82 -49.64 18.11
C SER A 304 -48.36 -49.60 17.63
N LEU A 305 -47.86 -50.71 17.06
CA LEU A 305 -46.45 -50.79 16.66
C LEU A 305 -46.02 -49.64 15.72
N PRO A 306 -46.81 -49.24 14.70
CA PRO A 306 -46.42 -48.12 13.83
C PRO A 306 -46.33 -46.78 14.58
N ALA A 307 -47.26 -46.51 15.50
CA ALA A 307 -47.24 -45.28 16.28
C ALA A 307 -46.09 -45.27 17.30
N ALA A 308 -45.76 -46.42 17.91
CA ALA A 308 -44.59 -46.56 18.76
C ALA A 308 -43.27 -46.31 18.02
N VAL A 309 -43.15 -46.75 16.75
CA VAL A 309 -41.98 -46.46 15.90
C VAL A 309 -41.84 -44.96 15.65
N VAL A 310 -42.92 -44.28 15.25
CA VAL A 310 -42.91 -42.84 14.98
C VAL A 310 -42.58 -42.05 16.23
N GLU A 311 -43.20 -42.40 17.37
CA GLU A 311 -42.97 -41.75 18.65
C GLU A 311 -41.54 -41.94 19.16
N ALA A 312 -40.99 -43.15 19.02
CA ALA A 312 -39.60 -43.41 19.41
C ALA A 312 -38.60 -42.61 18.56
N ILE A 313 -38.79 -42.56 17.23
CA ILE A 313 -37.96 -41.74 16.34
C ILE A 313 -38.09 -40.27 16.71
N TYR A 314 -39.31 -39.78 16.94
CA TYR A 314 -39.54 -38.40 17.36
C TYR A 314 -38.80 -38.08 18.66
N ILE A 315 -38.88 -38.93 19.68
CA ILE A 315 -38.17 -38.75 20.96
C ILE A 315 -36.65 -38.72 20.74
N GLY A 316 -36.08 -39.64 19.94
CA GLY A 316 -34.64 -39.66 19.67
C GLY A 316 -34.15 -38.44 18.91
N PHE A 317 -34.91 -37.97 17.91
CA PHE A 317 -34.59 -36.74 17.17
C PHE A 317 -34.75 -35.50 18.05
N ASN A 318 -35.85 -35.42 18.81
CA ASN A 318 -36.10 -34.30 19.71
C ASN A 318 -35.02 -34.22 20.80
N GLY A 319 -34.49 -35.35 21.27
CA GLY A 319 -33.36 -35.39 22.20
C GLY A 319 -32.05 -34.84 21.64
N LEU A 320 -31.82 -34.91 20.32
CA LEU A 320 -30.63 -34.31 19.68
C LEU A 320 -30.82 -32.82 19.38
N PHE A 321 -31.97 -32.44 18.83
CA PHE A 321 -32.19 -31.10 18.27
C PHE A 321 -32.86 -30.12 19.23
N ALA A 322 -33.66 -30.62 20.18
CA ALA A 322 -34.28 -29.80 21.20
C ALA A 322 -33.64 -30.08 22.55
N SER A 323 -33.29 -29.03 23.28
CA SER A 323 -32.86 -29.14 24.68
C SER A 323 -33.94 -29.69 25.62
N ASN A 324 -35.16 -29.94 25.12
CA ASN A 324 -36.33 -30.31 25.90
C ASN A 324 -36.59 -31.82 25.88
N ALA A 325 -35.56 -32.64 26.17
CA ALA A 325 -35.70 -34.09 26.29
C ALA A 325 -36.46 -34.55 27.56
N HIS A 326 -37.25 -33.67 28.20
CA HIS A 326 -37.67 -33.82 29.59
C HIS A 326 -38.78 -34.85 29.84
N ASP A 327 -39.54 -35.28 28.84
CA ASP A 327 -40.75 -36.06 29.11
C ASP A 327 -40.58 -37.58 28.94
N PHE A 328 -39.42 -38.06 28.44
CA PHE A 328 -39.19 -39.49 28.27
C PHE A 328 -38.23 -40.07 29.31
N HIS A 329 -38.76 -40.93 30.17
CA HIS A 329 -37.97 -41.70 31.14
C HIS A 329 -38.07 -43.19 30.84
N ALA A 330 -36.98 -43.77 30.32
CA ALA A 330 -36.89 -45.20 30.09
C ALA A 330 -37.06 -45.97 31.41
N GLN A 331 -38.01 -46.90 31.45
CA GLN A 331 -38.33 -47.70 32.64
C GLN A 331 -37.46 -48.95 32.71
N THR A 332 -37.14 -49.55 31.57
CA THR A 332 -36.34 -50.77 31.49
C THR A 332 -34.85 -50.47 31.64
N LEU A 333 -34.09 -51.43 32.19
CA LEU A 333 -32.64 -51.30 32.29
C LEU A 333 -32.00 -51.12 30.91
N GLY A 334 -32.48 -51.85 29.90
CA GLY A 334 -32.02 -51.74 28.52
C GLY A 334 -32.25 -50.33 27.95
N GLY A 335 -33.48 -49.83 28.06
CA GLY A 335 -33.83 -48.49 27.58
C GLY A 335 -32.97 -47.41 28.24
N ARG A 336 -32.75 -47.49 29.56
CA ARG A 336 -31.88 -46.56 30.30
C ARG A 336 -30.44 -46.56 29.80
N MET A 337 -29.86 -47.74 29.55
CA MET A 337 -28.50 -47.86 29.01
C MET A 337 -28.41 -47.28 27.60
N THR A 338 -29.40 -47.50 26.75
CA THR A 338 -29.44 -46.95 25.38
C THR A 338 -29.62 -45.43 25.39
N THR A 339 -30.51 -44.89 26.25
CA THR A 339 -30.67 -43.44 26.43
C THR A 339 -29.40 -42.79 26.98
N LEU A 340 -28.69 -43.45 27.90
CA LEU A 340 -27.39 -42.97 28.40
C LEU A 340 -26.34 -42.93 27.29
N ALA A 341 -26.25 -43.99 26.46
CA ALA A 341 -25.35 -44.01 25.31
C ALA A 341 -25.66 -42.91 24.29
N MET A 342 -26.94 -42.64 24.03
CA MET A 342 -27.39 -41.54 23.18
C MET A 342 -27.01 -40.18 23.79
N GLY A 343 -27.23 -39.98 25.09
CA GLY A 343 -26.82 -38.77 25.81
C GLY A 343 -25.30 -38.55 25.76
N PHE A 344 -24.50 -39.60 25.93
CA PHE A 344 -23.05 -39.52 25.82
C PHE A 344 -22.59 -39.12 24.41
N LEU A 345 -23.21 -39.66 23.36
CA LEU A 345 -22.93 -39.27 21.98
C LEU A 345 -23.27 -37.78 21.72
N ILE A 346 -24.40 -37.30 22.25
CA ILE A 346 -24.79 -35.89 22.17
C ILE A 346 -23.75 -35.01 22.89
N LEU A 347 -23.31 -35.40 24.08
CA LEU A 347 -22.28 -34.69 24.84
C LEU A 347 -20.92 -34.67 24.12
N LEU A 348 -20.50 -35.78 23.50
CA LEU A 348 -19.30 -35.83 22.68
C LEU A 348 -19.39 -34.89 21.47
N LYS A 349 -20.57 -34.78 20.85
CA LYS A 349 -20.81 -33.84 19.74
C LYS A 349 -20.77 -32.38 20.19
N LEU A 350 -21.42 -32.05 21.29
CA LEU A 350 -21.44 -30.69 21.83
C LEU A 350 -20.06 -30.26 22.37
N GLY A 351 -19.33 -31.16 23.03
CA GLY A 351 -17.97 -30.91 23.52
C GLY A 351 -16.99 -30.65 22.37
N LYS A 352 -17.04 -31.47 21.32
CA LYS A 352 -16.14 -31.34 20.16
C LYS A 352 -16.45 -30.12 19.29
N ASN A 353 -17.72 -29.73 19.15
CA ASN A 353 -18.08 -28.54 18.38
C ASN A 353 -17.57 -27.24 19.02
N ARG A 354 -17.33 -27.23 20.34
CA ARG A 354 -16.80 -26.05 21.05
C ARG A 354 -15.32 -25.84 20.81
N GLU A 355 -14.54 -26.92 20.70
CA GLU A 355 -13.10 -26.86 20.38
C GLU A 355 -12.85 -26.73 18.86
N ASN A 356 -13.77 -27.25 18.03
CA ASN A 356 -13.65 -27.20 16.56
C ASN A 356 -14.05 -25.87 15.91
N MET A 357 -14.73 -24.94 16.60
CA MET A 357 -14.94 -23.60 16.02
C MET A 357 -13.64 -22.81 15.90
N ASP A 358 -12.64 -23.13 16.71
CA ASP A 358 -11.36 -22.42 16.71
C ASP A 358 -10.22 -23.21 16.05
N THR A 359 -10.33 -24.53 15.82
CA THR A 359 -9.11 -25.32 15.50
C THR A 359 -9.25 -26.62 14.68
N PHE A 360 -10.10 -26.74 13.63
CA PHE A 360 -10.10 -28.00 12.86
C PHE A 360 -10.18 -27.92 11.33
N GLU A 361 -8.99 -28.04 10.74
CA GLU A 361 -8.73 -28.94 9.60
C GLU A 361 -7.78 -30.04 10.14
N ILE A 362 -7.98 -31.31 9.72
CA ILE A 362 -7.10 -32.49 9.94
C ILE A 362 -7.32 -33.28 11.25
N LEU A 363 -8.12 -34.37 11.23
CA LEU A 363 -7.85 -35.68 11.92
C LEU A 363 -9.02 -36.69 12.07
N TRP A 364 -10.24 -36.48 11.54
CA TRP A 364 -11.36 -37.40 11.85
C TRP A 364 -11.95 -38.20 10.67
N ALA A 365 -11.27 -38.27 9.53
CA ALA A 365 -11.81 -39.02 8.38
C ALA A 365 -11.48 -40.52 8.38
N ASP A 366 -10.41 -40.98 9.04
CA ASP A 366 -9.88 -42.33 8.76
C ASP A 366 -10.23 -43.43 9.79
N GLU A 367 -10.73 -43.12 10.99
CA GLU A 367 -10.90 -44.18 12.02
C GLU A 367 -12.34 -44.69 12.25
N CYS A 368 -13.38 -44.01 11.76
CA CYS A 368 -14.76 -44.48 12.03
C CYS A 368 -15.26 -45.59 11.08
N VAL A 369 -14.59 -45.89 9.98
CA VAL A 369 -15.04 -46.95 9.04
C VAL A 369 -14.48 -48.33 9.42
N THR A 370 -13.41 -48.40 10.22
CA THR A 370 -12.72 -49.66 10.53
C THR A 370 -13.24 -50.35 11.79
N CYS A 371 -14.04 -49.69 12.63
CA CYS A 371 -14.45 -50.26 13.92
C CYS A 371 -15.66 -51.21 13.90
N LEU A 372 -16.24 -51.52 12.73
CA LEU A 372 -17.39 -52.44 12.61
C LEU A 372 -17.08 -53.75 11.89
N ILE A 373 -15.87 -53.93 11.33
CA ILE A 373 -15.43 -55.18 10.72
C ILE A 373 -13.91 -55.30 10.94
N GLU A 374 -13.51 -55.91 12.06
CA GLU A 374 -12.34 -56.81 12.16
C GLU A 374 -12.07 -57.18 13.62
N ILE A 375 -12.46 -58.40 13.98
CA ILE A 375 -11.83 -59.18 15.04
C ILE A 375 -10.82 -60.07 14.32
N HIS A 376 -9.56 -59.66 14.21
CA HIS A 376 -8.39 -60.55 14.33
C HIS A 376 -7.04 -59.79 14.26
N ASP A 377 -6.22 -60.12 15.25
CA ASP A 377 -4.76 -60.03 15.39
C ASP A 377 -4.00 -58.69 15.58
N PRO A 378 -3.10 -58.62 16.59
CA PRO A 378 -2.22 -57.49 16.85
C PRO A 378 -0.82 -57.69 16.25
N TRP A 379 -0.01 -56.62 16.31
CA TRP A 379 1.43 -56.47 15.99
C TRP A 379 1.76 -55.78 14.66
N GLY A 380 2.25 -54.53 14.72
CA GLY A 380 3.01 -53.96 13.60
C GLY A 380 3.22 -52.45 13.53
N GLN A 381 4.17 -51.94 14.32
CA GLN A 381 5.07 -50.80 14.02
C GLN A 381 4.53 -49.37 13.78
N PHE A 382 4.81 -48.52 14.77
CA PHE A 382 4.90 -47.06 14.66
C PHE A 382 6.05 -46.61 13.74
N ARG A 383 5.78 -45.70 12.78
CA ARG A 383 6.80 -44.81 12.18
C ARG A 383 6.46 -43.35 12.46
N SER A 384 7.43 -42.67 13.06
CA SER A 384 7.44 -41.24 13.41
C SER A 384 7.56 -40.37 12.16
N PHE A 385 6.62 -39.44 11.94
CA PHE A 385 6.77 -38.30 11.04
C PHE A 385 7.14 -37.04 11.84
N LYS A 386 8.36 -36.52 11.62
CA LYS A 386 8.79 -35.20 12.13
C LYS A 386 8.17 -34.10 11.25
N LYS A 387 7.40 -33.20 11.85
CA LYS A 387 7.00 -31.92 11.24
C LYS A 387 8.18 -30.95 11.28
N GLN A 388 8.61 -30.47 10.12
CA GLN A 388 9.55 -29.37 9.99
C GLN A 388 8.77 -28.05 10.04
N LYS A 389 9.11 -27.21 11.03
CA LYS A 389 8.51 -25.90 11.27
C LYS A 389 9.35 -24.85 10.52
N TRP A 390 8.77 -24.18 9.54
CA TRP A 390 9.39 -23.02 8.89
C TRP A 390 9.21 -21.80 9.78
N LEU A 391 10.32 -21.25 10.28
CA LEU A 391 10.39 -19.97 10.98
C LEU A 391 10.65 -18.88 9.94
N LEU A 392 9.73 -17.94 9.79
CA LEU A 392 10.01 -16.64 9.17
C LEU A 392 10.64 -15.72 10.22
N PRO A 393 11.64 -14.88 9.85
CA PRO A 393 12.26 -13.97 10.79
C PRO A 393 11.32 -12.80 11.12
N SER A 394 11.15 -12.54 12.41
CA SER A 394 10.49 -11.37 12.98
C SER A 394 11.28 -10.10 12.64
N ILE A 395 10.61 -9.12 12.05
CA ILE A 395 11.11 -7.75 11.88
C ILE A 395 10.94 -7.03 13.22
N PRO A 396 11.97 -6.34 13.76
CA PRO A 396 11.81 -5.61 15.02
C PRO A 396 10.98 -4.34 14.81
N GLU A 397 10.01 -4.14 15.71
CA GLU A 397 9.27 -2.90 15.89
C GLU A 397 10.24 -1.74 16.19
N LEU A 398 10.18 -0.69 15.37
CA LEU A 398 10.73 0.61 15.69
C LEU A 398 9.68 1.35 16.52
N GLU A 399 9.88 1.40 17.84
CA GLU A 399 9.21 2.37 18.72
C GLU A 399 9.77 3.77 18.42
N GLU A 400 9.03 4.57 17.65
CA GLU A 400 9.26 6.01 17.56
C GLU A 400 8.63 6.72 18.77
N HIS A 401 9.50 7.23 19.64
CA HIS A 401 9.16 8.13 20.73
C HIS A 401 8.89 9.53 20.14
N PHE A 402 7.64 9.98 20.12
CA PHE A 402 7.29 11.37 19.85
C PHE A 402 7.31 12.17 21.16
N PRO A 403 8.08 13.26 21.27
CA PRO A 403 7.94 14.18 22.39
C PRO A 403 6.68 15.04 22.21
N GLU A 404 5.89 15.12 23.28
CA GLU A 404 4.81 16.11 23.44
C GLU A 404 5.40 17.52 23.32
N THR A 405 4.92 18.29 22.34
CA THR A 405 5.16 19.73 22.30
C THR A 405 4.03 20.43 23.02
N ASP A 406 4.40 21.05 24.14
CA ASP A 406 3.60 21.94 24.94
C ASP A 406 2.99 23.09 24.14
N SER A 407 1.76 23.41 24.54
CA SER A 407 1.01 24.62 24.24
C SER A 407 1.81 25.90 24.50
N PHE A 408 1.84 26.81 23.53
CA PHE A 408 2.05 28.24 23.77
C PHE A 408 0.78 29.00 23.39
N GLY A 409 0.34 29.86 24.31
CA GLY A 409 -0.77 30.81 24.14
C GLY A 409 -0.34 32.16 23.60
#